data_AF-C6E130-F1
#
_entry.id   AF-C6E130-F1
#
_cell.length_a   1.000
_cell.length_b   1.000
_cell.length_c   1.000
_cell.angle_alpha   90.00
_cell.angle_beta   90.00
_cell.angle_gamma   90.00
#
_symmetry.space_group_name_H-M   'P 1'
#
loop_
_entity.id
_entity.type
_entity.pdbx_description
1 polymer ?
#
loop_
_entity_poly.entity_id
_entity_poly.type
_entity_poly.pdbx_seq_one_letter_code
_entity_poly.pdbx_strand_id
1 'polypeptide(L)'
;MTNRIQKVNSNRRGFQRLNTFFNAYEESSSPITAYNIKTDEMKKFVCENGRYDFFITLTFAKGMRLSQCCIYTNTLIHRFNSKLFGRDYRNKCCHVDGFAFLERHKNEISKNENHIHMLIKGNPKLNLHQHRDIFYRAASNILDDRDDKVFNKKCIDLRHVGDGGRARYCFKNITDQNLDRVKMIGKDGLSDNL
;
A
#
# COMPACT_ATOMS: atom_id res chain seq x y z
N MET A 1 7.24 -20.09 -38.77
CA MET A 1 6.21 -20.40 -37.76
C MET A 1 6.14 -19.23 -36.78
N THR A 2 5.20 -18.32 -37.00
CA THR A 2 5.04 -17.07 -36.23
C THR A 2 3.93 -17.27 -35.20
N ASN A 3 4.30 -17.27 -33.92
CA ASN A 3 3.35 -17.39 -32.81
C ASN A 3 2.46 -16.14 -32.75
N ARG A 4 1.20 -16.29 -33.19
CA ARG A 4 0.12 -15.33 -32.96
C ARG A 4 -0.21 -15.32 -31.46
N ILE A 5 0.23 -14.27 -30.77
CA ILE A 5 -0.27 -13.95 -29.43
C ILE A 5 -1.74 -13.56 -29.58
N GLN A 6 -2.64 -14.45 -29.17
CA GLN A 6 -4.07 -14.15 -29.08
C GLN A 6 -4.26 -13.05 -28.01
N LYS A 7 -4.77 -11.90 -28.45
CA LYS A 7 -5.27 -10.85 -27.57
C LYS A 7 -6.48 -11.38 -26.81
N VAL A 8 -6.29 -11.71 -25.53
CA VAL A 8 -7.39 -11.98 -24.61
C VAL A 8 -8.02 -10.63 -24.27
N ASN A 9 -9.16 -10.31 -24.90
CA ASN A 9 -10.04 -9.22 -24.51
C ASN A 9 -10.68 -9.56 -23.16
N SER A 10 -10.05 -9.16 -22.05
CA SER A 10 -10.73 -9.13 -20.76
C SER A 10 -11.42 -7.78 -20.59
N ASN A 11 -12.75 -7.75 -20.79
CA ASN A 11 -13.64 -6.64 -20.43
C ASN A 11 -13.74 -6.44 -18.89
N ARG A 12 -12.63 -6.47 -18.17
CA ARG A 12 -12.57 -6.24 -16.71
C ARG A 12 -12.34 -4.76 -16.45
N ARG A 13 -13.36 -4.11 -15.88
CA ARG A 13 -13.25 -2.85 -15.14
C ARG A 13 -12.11 -2.97 -14.13
N GLY A 14 -11.07 -2.16 -14.24
CA GLY A 14 -9.96 -2.14 -13.27
C GLY A 14 -8.59 -2.01 -13.89
N PHE A 15 -8.36 -0.94 -14.64
CA PHE A 15 -7.06 -0.71 -15.28
C PHE A 15 -6.85 0.79 -15.48
N GLN A 16 -6.22 1.47 -14.52
CA GLN A 16 -5.72 2.84 -14.72
C GLN A 16 -4.22 2.91 -14.47
N ARG A 17 -3.50 3.53 -15.40
CA ARG A 17 -2.11 3.95 -15.17
C ARG A 17 -2.20 5.21 -14.30
N LEU A 18 -1.35 5.37 -13.30
CA LEU A 18 -1.39 6.57 -12.46
C LEU A 18 -1.18 7.85 -13.30
N ASN A 19 -0.48 7.77 -14.44
CA ASN A 19 -0.28 8.87 -15.40
C ASN A 19 -1.56 9.57 -15.85
N THR A 20 -2.69 8.87 -16.01
CA THR A 20 -3.98 9.50 -16.40
C THR A 20 -4.61 10.35 -15.30
N PHE A 21 -4.16 10.24 -14.04
CA PHE A 21 -4.63 11.09 -12.96
C PHE A 21 -3.86 12.40 -12.83
N PHE A 22 -2.64 12.50 -13.38
CA PHE A 22 -1.77 13.67 -13.22
C PHE A 22 -2.23 14.87 -14.06
N ASN A 23 -2.61 14.64 -15.33
CA ASN A 23 -3.01 15.73 -16.22
C ASN A 23 -4.31 16.44 -15.79
N ALA A 24 -5.12 15.83 -14.93
CA ALA A 24 -6.37 16.42 -14.45
C ALA A 24 -6.22 17.35 -13.23
N TYR A 25 -5.01 17.49 -12.67
CA TYR A 25 -4.78 18.26 -11.44
C TYR A 25 -4.06 19.59 -11.68
N GLU A 26 -3.40 19.77 -12.81
CA GLU A 26 -2.81 21.08 -13.16
C GLU A 26 -3.89 22.15 -13.43
N GLU A 27 -5.16 21.76 -13.64
CA GLU A 27 -6.27 22.68 -13.94
C GLU A 27 -7.17 23.05 -12.74
N SER A 28 -7.02 22.44 -11.55
CA SER A 28 -7.90 22.76 -10.41
C SER A 28 -7.21 23.64 -9.36
N SER A 29 -7.58 24.91 -9.35
CA SER A 29 -7.15 25.98 -8.44
C SER A 29 -7.71 25.87 -7.01
N SER A 30 -7.44 24.76 -6.31
CA SER A 30 -7.68 24.65 -4.86
C SER A 30 -6.36 24.59 -4.08
N PRO A 31 -6.19 25.35 -2.99
CA PRO A 31 -4.93 25.44 -2.27
C PRO A 31 -4.79 24.25 -1.31
N ILE A 32 -4.45 23.08 -1.83
CA ILE A 32 -3.96 21.95 -1.04
C ILE A 32 -2.83 21.29 -1.84
N THR A 33 -1.61 21.83 -1.74
CA THR A 33 -0.49 21.47 -2.66
C THR A 33 0.72 20.93 -1.93
N ALA A 34 1.07 19.67 -2.25
CA ALA A 34 1.45 18.80 -1.16
C ALA A 34 1.92 17.35 -1.53
N TYR A 35 3.16 16.86 -1.24
CA TYR A 35 3.64 15.46 -1.57
C TYR A 35 4.29 14.59 -0.45
N ASN A 36 3.92 13.29 -0.41
CA ASN A 36 4.37 12.24 0.56
C ASN A 36 5.70 11.62 0.12
N ILE A 37 6.07 11.92 -1.12
CA ILE A 37 7.27 11.52 -1.83
C ILE A 37 8.10 12.79 -1.99
N LYS A 38 9.32 12.79 -1.45
CA LYS A 38 10.16 13.99 -1.40
C LYS A 38 10.76 14.38 -2.74
N THR A 39 10.99 13.42 -3.62
CA THR A 39 11.72 13.63 -4.87
C THR A 39 10.86 13.26 -6.07
N ASP A 40 10.99 14.04 -7.14
CA ASP A 40 10.30 13.75 -8.40
C ASP A 40 10.79 12.43 -9.00
N GLU A 41 12.03 12.03 -8.73
CA GLU A 41 12.58 10.74 -9.13
C GLU A 41 11.82 9.58 -8.48
N MET A 42 11.59 9.63 -7.17
CA MET A 42 10.84 8.58 -6.47
C MET A 42 9.36 8.58 -6.90
N LYS A 43 8.80 9.77 -7.16
CA LYS A 43 7.43 9.89 -7.66
C LYS A 43 7.30 9.24 -9.03
N LYS A 44 8.23 9.55 -9.94
CA LYS A 44 8.35 8.93 -11.25
C LYS A 44 8.53 7.42 -11.12
N PHE A 45 9.44 6.97 -10.26
CA PHE A 45 9.69 5.55 -10.01
C PHE A 45 8.44 4.79 -9.57
N VAL A 46 7.67 5.31 -8.60
CA VAL A 46 6.39 4.73 -8.18
C VAL A 46 5.39 4.71 -9.33
N CYS A 47 5.30 5.76 -10.15
CA CYS A 47 4.36 5.82 -11.26
C CYS A 47 4.71 4.82 -12.37
N GLU A 48 6.00 4.69 -12.69
CA GLU A 48 6.51 3.80 -13.74
C GLU A 48 6.48 2.32 -13.32
N ASN A 49 6.66 2.03 -12.03
CA ASN A 49 6.58 0.67 -11.48
C ASN A 49 5.16 0.12 -11.32
N GLY A 50 4.14 0.90 -11.69
CA GLY A 50 2.77 0.42 -11.81
C GLY A 50 2.63 -0.77 -12.78
N ARG A 51 1.50 -1.48 -12.80
CA ARG A 51 0.16 -1.07 -12.35
C ARG A 51 -0.16 -1.58 -10.93
N TYR A 52 -0.94 -0.78 -10.20
CA TYR A 52 -1.43 -1.11 -8.87
C TYR A 52 -2.90 -1.50 -8.92
N ASP A 53 -3.24 -2.59 -8.23
CA ASP A 53 -4.61 -3.08 -8.16
C ASP A 53 -5.29 -2.66 -6.87
N PHE A 54 -4.53 -2.58 -5.76
CA PHE A 54 -5.08 -2.32 -4.44
C PHE A 54 -4.44 -1.11 -3.76
N PHE A 55 -5.28 -0.35 -3.08
CA PHE A 55 -4.90 0.69 -2.14
C PHE A 55 -5.35 0.26 -0.74
N ILE A 56 -4.41 0.18 0.18
CA ILE A 56 -4.64 -0.25 1.55
C ILE A 56 -4.29 0.90 2.49
N THR A 57 -5.14 1.16 3.47
CA THR A 57 -4.85 2.09 4.57
C THR A 57 -4.86 1.33 5.88
N LEU A 58 -3.79 1.47 6.65
CA LEU A 58 -3.62 0.93 7.98
C LEU A 58 -3.49 2.08 8.97
N THR A 59 -4.23 1.99 10.08
CA THR A 59 -4.08 2.88 11.22
C THR A 59 -3.69 2.07 12.44
N PHE A 60 -2.64 2.50 13.12
CA PHE A 60 -2.16 1.85 14.34
C PHE A 60 -3.10 2.18 15.51
N ALA A 61 -3.34 1.22 16.40
CA ALA A 61 -4.24 1.40 17.55
C ALA A 61 -3.65 2.30 18.65
N LYS A 62 -2.32 2.45 18.69
CA LYS A 62 -1.60 3.24 19.69
C LYS A 62 -0.39 3.95 19.09
N GLY A 63 0.01 5.07 19.70
CA GLY A 63 1.21 5.80 19.31
C GLY A 63 2.45 4.91 19.39
N MET A 64 3.15 4.72 18.28
CA MET A 64 4.37 3.91 18.20
C MET A 64 5.46 4.66 17.44
N ARG A 65 6.71 4.23 17.56
CA ARG A 65 7.79 4.74 16.71
C ARG A 65 7.62 4.22 15.29
N LEU A 66 8.08 4.96 14.28
CA LEU A 66 8.03 4.52 12.86
C LEU A 66 8.71 3.16 12.65
N SER A 67 9.82 2.89 13.35
CA SER A 67 10.50 1.59 13.31
C SER A 67 9.59 0.44 13.76
N GLN A 68 8.80 0.64 14.81
CA GLN A 68 7.81 -0.35 15.27
C GLN A 68 6.68 -0.50 14.25
N CYS A 69 6.22 0.61 13.66
CA CYS A 69 5.23 0.57 12.57
C CYS A 69 5.72 -0.32 11.42
N CYS A 70 6.99 -0.21 11.02
CA CYS A 70 7.61 -1.07 10.01
C CYS A 70 7.61 -2.54 10.43
N ILE A 71 8.05 -2.85 11.65
CA ILE A 71 8.15 -4.24 12.15
C ILE A 71 6.78 -4.93 12.12
N TYR A 72 5.73 -4.28 12.63
CA TYR A 72 4.40 -4.88 12.64
C TYR A 72 3.79 -4.96 11.25
N THR A 73 4.10 -4.00 10.37
CA THR A 73 3.67 -4.06 8.96
C THR A 73 4.38 -5.19 8.20
N ASN A 74 5.67 -5.42 8.46
CA ASN A 74 6.39 -6.58 7.92
C ASN A 74 5.80 -7.89 8.40
N THR A 75 5.41 -7.96 9.67
CA THR A 75 4.70 -9.12 10.24
C THR A 75 3.36 -9.35 9.54
N LEU A 76 2.61 -8.28 9.27
CA LEU A 76 1.35 -8.33 8.52
C LEU A 76 1.57 -8.83 7.09
N ILE A 77 2.50 -8.24 6.34
CA ILE A 77 2.82 -8.63 4.97
C ILE A 77 3.27 -10.09 4.93
N HIS A 78 4.12 -10.51 5.87
CA HIS A 78 4.56 -11.90 5.97
C HIS A 78 3.41 -12.87 6.20
N ARG A 79 2.51 -12.57 7.14
CA ARG A 79 1.32 -13.40 7.42
C ARG A 79 0.37 -13.44 6.24
N PHE A 80 0.19 -12.31 5.57
CA PHE A 80 -0.63 -12.21 4.37
C PHE A 80 -0.06 -13.05 3.22
N ASN A 81 1.23 -12.87 2.89
CA ASN A 81 1.93 -13.66 1.88
C ASN A 81 1.92 -15.16 2.18
N SER A 82 2.15 -15.55 3.44
CA SER A 82 2.15 -16.96 3.84
C SER A 82 0.79 -17.61 3.67
N LYS A 83 -0.30 -16.86 3.84
CA LYS A 83 -1.67 -17.35 3.61
C LYS A 83 -2.04 -17.37 2.13
N LEU A 84 -1.59 -16.37 1.37
CA LEU A 84 -1.91 -16.22 -0.04
C LEU A 84 -1.11 -17.17 -0.95
N PHE A 85 0.19 -17.31 -0.69
CA PHE A 85 1.14 -18.04 -1.53
C PHE A 85 1.69 -19.32 -0.90
N GLY A 86 1.34 -19.58 0.37
CA GLY A 86 1.83 -20.70 1.17
C GLY A 86 3.06 -20.34 2.02
N ARG A 87 3.41 -21.21 2.98
CA ARG A 87 4.50 -20.95 3.95
C ARG A 87 5.87 -20.71 3.29
N ASP A 88 6.08 -21.32 2.14
CA ASP A 88 7.35 -21.31 1.40
C ASP A 88 7.45 -20.17 0.36
N TYR A 89 6.60 -19.14 0.50
CA TYR A 89 6.48 -18.06 -0.48
C TYR A 89 7.81 -17.33 -0.74
N ARG A 90 8.67 -17.22 0.28
CA ARG A 90 9.99 -16.59 0.20
C ARG A 90 10.94 -17.34 -0.73
N ASN A 91 10.99 -18.67 -0.65
CA ASN A 91 11.87 -19.48 -1.49
C ASN A 91 11.35 -19.55 -2.94
N LYS A 92 10.03 -19.48 -3.10
CA LYS A 92 9.37 -19.44 -4.41
C LYS A 92 9.32 -18.05 -5.05
N CYS A 93 9.89 -17.04 -4.38
CA CYS A 93 9.80 -15.63 -4.78
C CYS A 93 8.36 -15.17 -5.12
N CYS A 94 7.35 -15.75 -4.46
CA CYS A 94 5.94 -15.44 -4.69
C CYS A 94 5.44 -14.52 -3.58
N HIS A 95 5.33 -13.23 -3.83
CA HIS A 95 4.92 -12.27 -2.81
C HIS A 95 4.10 -11.14 -3.42
N VAL A 96 3.47 -10.34 -2.55
CA VAL A 96 2.95 -9.05 -2.97
C VAL A 96 4.09 -8.05 -3.15
N ASP A 97 4.02 -7.30 -4.24
CA ASP A 97 4.93 -6.21 -4.55
C ASP A 97 4.20 -4.88 -4.47
N GLY A 98 4.93 -3.79 -4.21
CA GLY A 98 4.31 -2.49 -4.11
C GLY A 98 5.14 -1.44 -3.42
N PHE A 99 4.45 -0.43 -2.91
CA PHE A 99 5.03 0.68 -2.16
C PHE A 99 4.19 0.97 -0.93
N ALA A 100 4.84 1.25 0.19
CA ALA A 100 4.23 1.71 1.42
C ALA A 100 4.63 3.17 1.69
N PHE A 101 3.68 3.97 2.16
CA PHE A 101 3.81 5.38 2.47
C PHE A 101 3.49 5.55 3.94
N LEU A 102 4.52 5.82 4.73
CA LEU A 102 4.43 6.00 6.17
C LEU A 102 4.06 7.45 6.46
N GLU A 103 2.96 7.64 7.15
CA GLU A 103 2.43 8.96 7.42
C GLU A 103 2.22 9.16 8.93
N ARG A 104 2.42 10.41 9.35
CA ARG A 104 1.99 10.87 10.65
C ARG A 104 0.99 12.02 10.46
N HIS A 105 -0.27 11.78 10.73
CA HIS A 105 -1.38 12.71 10.57
C HIS A 105 -2.38 12.56 11.72
N LYS A 106 -2.74 13.68 12.35
CA LYS A 106 -3.78 13.69 13.37
C LYS A 106 -5.10 13.30 12.73
N ASN A 107 -5.68 12.18 13.13
CA ASN A 107 -7.02 11.81 12.74
C ASN A 107 -7.97 12.15 13.89
N GLU A 108 -9.09 12.82 13.61
CA GLU A 108 -10.11 13.15 14.62
C GLU A 108 -10.68 11.90 15.31
N ILE A 109 -10.66 10.75 14.64
CA ILE A 109 -11.22 9.47 15.10
C ILE A 109 -10.20 8.68 15.95
N SER A 110 -8.91 8.94 15.79
CA SER A 110 -7.83 8.16 16.38
C SER A 110 -6.87 9.09 17.11
N LYS A 111 -6.71 8.91 18.42
CA LYS A 111 -5.65 9.59 19.20
C LYS A 111 -4.24 9.32 18.65
N ASN A 112 -4.09 8.34 17.76
CA ASN A 112 -2.85 8.00 17.11
C ASN A 112 -2.73 8.65 15.74
N GLU A 113 -1.55 9.19 15.49
CA GLU A 113 -1.21 9.93 14.29
C GLU A 113 -0.60 9.04 13.21
N ASN A 114 -0.15 7.81 13.51
CA ASN A 114 0.56 7.01 12.52
C ASN A 114 -0.38 6.22 11.61
N HIS A 115 -0.16 6.37 10.31
CA HIS A 115 -0.83 5.65 9.24
C HIS A 115 0.17 5.05 8.26
N ILE A 116 -0.21 3.94 7.62
CA ILE A 116 0.50 3.43 6.45
C ILE A 116 -0.49 3.28 5.32
N HIS A 117 -0.18 3.89 4.19
CA HIS A 117 -0.87 3.64 2.93
C HIS A 117 -0.03 2.68 2.10
N MET A 118 -0.62 1.68 1.46
CA MET A 118 0.10 0.76 0.58
C MET A 118 -0.55 0.71 -0.80
N LEU A 119 0.28 0.83 -1.83
CA LEU A 119 -0.06 0.53 -3.21
C LEU A 119 0.46 -0.86 -3.53
N ILE A 120 -0.44 -1.81 -3.78
CA ILE A 120 -0.08 -3.20 -4.09
C ILE A 120 -0.25 -3.45 -5.58
N LYS A 121 0.80 -3.97 -6.22
CA LYS A 121 0.78 -4.37 -7.62
C LYS A 121 -0.21 -5.50 -7.86
N GLY A 122 -0.78 -5.53 -9.06
CA GLY A 122 -1.68 -6.61 -9.45
C GLY A 122 -0.97 -7.95 -9.47
N ASN A 123 -1.62 -8.97 -8.90
CA ASN A 123 -1.15 -10.35 -8.93
C ASN A 123 -2.33 -11.27 -9.27
N PRO A 124 -2.20 -12.23 -10.22
CA PRO A 124 -3.32 -13.10 -10.61
C PRO A 124 -3.93 -13.91 -9.46
N LYS A 125 -3.15 -14.19 -8.41
CA LYS A 125 -3.63 -14.88 -7.20
C LYS A 125 -4.33 -13.94 -6.22
N LEU A 126 -4.18 -12.62 -6.39
CA LEU A 126 -4.73 -11.62 -5.48
C LEU A 126 -6.06 -11.08 -6.02
N ASN A 127 -7.13 -11.36 -5.28
CA ASN A 127 -8.49 -10.90 -5.55
C ASN A 127 -9.04 -10.19 -4.31
N LEU A 128 -9.41 -8.90 -4.40
CA LEU A 128 -9.85 -8.12 -3.23
C LEU A 128 -10.99 -8.79 -2.47
N HIS A 129 -12.03 -9.21 -3.18
CA HIS A 129 -13.25 -9.74 -2.57
C HIS A 129 -12.96 -11.01 -1.74
N GLN A 130 -12.12 -11.89 -2.27
CA GLN A 130 -11.76 -13.14 -1.60
C GLN A 130 -10.69 -12.98 -0.51
N HIS A 131 -9.75 -12.05 -0.69
CA HIS A 131 -8.56 -11.95 0.16
C HIS A 131 -8.65 -10.83 1.21
N ARG A 132 -9.68 -9.99 1.15
CA ARG A 132 -9.95 -8.96 2.17
C ARG A 132 -10.05 -9.54 3.58
N ASP A 133 -10.74 -10.67 3.74
CA ASP A 133 -10.86 -11.34 5.04
C ASP A 133 -9.56 -11.97 5.52
N ILE A 134 -8.72 -12.45 4.60
CA ILE A 134 -7.38 -12.95 4.95
C ILE A 134 -6.54 -11.80 5.49
N PHE A 135 -6.58 -10.64 4.82
CA PHE A 135 -5.86 -9.46 5.24
C PHE A 135 -6.33 -8.96 6.61
N TYR A 136 -7.64 -8.80 6.80
CA TYR A 136 -8.20 -8.38 8.10
C TYR A 136 -7.84 -9.34 9.22
N ARG A 137 -7.93 -10.65 9.00
CA ARG A 137 -7.53 -11.65 10.00
C ARG A 137 -6.04 -11.55 10.32
N ALA A 138 -5.19 -11.43 9.30
CA ALA A 138 -3.75 -11.26 9.47
C ALA A 138 -3.43 -10.03 10.35
N ALA A 139 -4.08 -8.90 10.09
CA ALA A 139 -3.91 -7.67 10.87
C ALA A 139 -4.47 -7.81 12.30
N SER A 140 -5.66 -8.38 12.46
CA SER A 140 -6.30 -8.53 13.79
C SER A 140 -5.55 -9.45 14.75
N ASN A 141 -4.69 -10.33 14.23
CA ASN A 141 -3.92 -11.28 15.03
C ASN A 141 -2.54 -10.74 15.43
N ILE A 142 -2.17 -9.52 15.01
CA ILE A 142 -0.90 -8.92 15.39
C ILE A 142 -1.07 -8.21 16.73
N LEU A 143 -0.32 -8.73 17.70
CA LEU A 143 -0.21 -8.19 19.04
C LEU A 143 1.18 -7.60 19.23
N ASP A 144 1.29 -6.64 20.13
CA ASP A 144 2.59 -6.19 20.61
C ASP A 144 3.07 -7.04 21.80
N ASP A 145 4.18 -6.62 22.43
CA ASP A 145 4.81 -7.34 23.54
C ASP A 145 3.96 -7.36 24.82
N ARG A 146 2.80 -6.67 24.83
CA ARG A 146 1.84 -6.62 25.94
C ARG A 146 0.52 -7.32 25.60
N ASP A 147 0.51 -8.11 24.53
CA ASP A 147 -0.68 -8.79 23.99
C ASP A 147 -1.80 -7.83 23.52
N ASP A 148 -1.50 -6.54 23.35
CA ASP A 148 -2.46 -5.56 22.85
C ASP A 148 -2.54 -5.59 21.32
N LYS A 149 -3.72 -5.29 20.77
CA LYS A 149 -3.90 -5.15 19.32
C LYS A 149 -3.06 -4.00 18.76
N VAL A 150 -2.28 -4.29 17.73
CA VAL A 150 -1.45 -3.27 17.04
C VAL A 150 -2.25 -2.43 16.07
N PHE A 151 -3.17 -3.04 15.32
CA PHE A 151 -3.96 -2.34 14.31
C PHE A 151 -5.40 -2.13 14.77
N ASN A 152 -5.93 -0.93 14.53
CA ASN A 152 -7.34 -0.66 14.79
C ASN A 152 -8.19 -1.23 13.64
N LYS A 153 -8.94 -2.31 13.90
CA LYS A 153 -9.79 -2.98 12.89
C LYS A 153 -10.78 -2.02 12.21
N LYS A 154 -11.31 -1.03 12.94
CA LYS A 154 -12.25 -0.03 12.39
C LYS A 154 -11.59 0.94 11.41
N CYS A 155 -10.26 0.98 11.37
CA CYS A 155 -9.46 1.91 10.60
C CYS A 155 -8.50 1.20 9.62
N ILE A 156 -8.85 -0.03 9.24
CA ILE A 156 -8.21 -0.76 8.13
C ILE A 156 -9.14 -0.69 6.92
N ASP A 157 -8.69 -0.07 5.84
CA ASP A 157 -9.45 0.12 4.61
C ASP A 157 -8.71 -0.51 3.42
N LEU A 158 -9.42 -1.29 2.60
CA LEU A 158 -8.88 -2.01 1.46
C LEU A 158 -9.78 -1.78 0.25
N ARG A 159 -9.22 -1.19 -0.81
CA ARG A 159 -9.97 -0.78 -2.01
C ARG A 159 -9.21 -1.06 -3.28
N HIS A 160 -9.91 -1.08 -4.42
CA HIS A 160 -9.24 -1.01 -5.71
C HIS A 160 -8.70 0.41 -5.96
N VAL A 161 -7.56 0.50 -6.64
CA VAL A 161 -6.94 1.81 -6.98
C VAL A 161 -7.84 2.67 -7.87
N GLY A 162 -8.63 2.04 -8.75
CA GLY A 162 -9.58 2.74 -9.62
C GLY A 162 -10.78 3.34 -8.88
N ASP A 163 -11.01 2.98 -7.62
CA ASP A 163 -12.18 3.43 -6.86
C ASP A 163 -11.86 4.76 -6.14
N GLY A 164 -12.16 5.88 -6.80
CA GLY A 164 -12.29 7.18 -6.13
C GLY A 164 -10.99 7.92 -5.83
N GLY A 165 -9.95 7.75 -6.64
CA GLY A 165 -8.76 8.60 -6.61
C GLY A 165 -7.93 8.51 -5.32
N ARG A 166 -8.16 7.51 -4.45
CA ARG A 166 -7.46 7.42 -3.15
C ARG A 166 -5.98 7.11 -3.26
N ALA A 167 -5.53 6.49 -4.36
CA ALA A 167 -4.11 6.40 -4.64
C ALA A 167 -3.41 7.77 -4.73
N ARG A 168 -4.17 8.86 -4.97
CA ARG A 168 -3.66 10.24 -4.88
C ARG A 168 -3.17 10.59 -3.47
N TYR A 169 -3.70 9.97 -2.41
CA TYR A 169 -3.24 10.20 -1.03
C TYR A 169 -1.79 9.76 -0.81
N CYS A 170 -1.29 8.79 -1.58
CA CYS A 170 0.13 8.43 -1.56
C CYS A 170 1.05 9.57 -2.04
N PHE A 171 0.48 10.60 -2.66
CA PHE A 171 1.19 11.74 -3.23
C PHE A 171 0.76 13.07 -2.58
N LYS A 172 0.20 13.07 -1.36
CA LYS A 172 -0.23 14.28 -0.60
C LYS A 172 0.86 14.84 0.34
N ASN A 173 0.81 16.11 0.75
CA ASN A 173 1.87 16.79 1.56
C ASN A 173 1.83 16.23 2.93
N ILE A 174 3.04 16.20 3.44
CA ILE A 174 3.35 16.20 4.83
C ILE A 174 4.42 17.27 5.05
N THR A 175 4.19 18.17 5.99
CA THR A 175 5.13 19.22 6.43
C THR A 175 6.29 18.66 7.27
N ASP A 176 6.33 17.34 7.46
CA ASP A 176 7.32 16.66 8.28
C ASP A 176 8.53 16.29 7.41
N GLN A 177 9.65 17.01 7.63
CA GLN A 177 10.89 16.82 6.89
C GLN A 177 11.67 15.56 7.29
N ASN A 178 11.21 14.78 8.28
CA ASN A 178 11.90 13.55 8.67
C ASN A 178 11.76 12.42 7.63
N LEU A 179 12.93 11.96 7.18
CA LEU A 179 13.40 10.79 6.39
C LEU A 179 12.40 9.80 5.75
N ASP A 180 12.86 9.18 4.65
CA ASP A 180 12.18 8.23 3.73
C ASP A 180 10.95 7.50 4.27
N ARG A 181 9.79 8.03 3.87
CA ARG A 181 8.47 7.51 4.17
C ARG A 181 7.95 6.56 3.12
N VAL A 182 8.63 6.48 1.97
CA VAL A 182 8.30 5.52 0.93
C VAL A 182 9.19 4.30 1.12
N LYS A 183 8.59 3.14 1.32
CA LYS A 183 9.29 1.86 1.38
C LYS A 183 8.82 0.99 0.24
N MET A 184 9.72 0.27 -0.41
CA MET A 184 9.33 -0.80 -1.32
C MET A 184 8.75 -1.97 -0.54
N ILE A 185 7.73 -2.61 -1.10
CA ILE A 185 7.19 -3.87 -0.59
C ILE A 185 7.74 -4.98 -1.48
N GLY A 186 8.45 -5.92 -0.88
CA GLY A 186 9.02 -7.08 -1.55
C GLY A 186 8.96 -8.35 -0.69
N LYS A 187 9.80 -9.32 -1.02
CA LYS A 187 9.85 -10.66 -0.41
C LYS A 187 9.92 -10.63 1.12
N ASP A 188 10.72 -9.71 1.65
CA ASP A 188 11.00 -9.57 3.07
C ASP A 188 10.15 -8.48 3.75
N GLY A 189 9.18 -7.91 3.03
CA GLY A 189 8.28 -6.86 3.49
C GLY A 189 8.73 -5.47 3.03
N LEU A 190 8.62 -4.49 3.92
CA LEU A 190 9.07 -3.12 3.72
C LEU A 190 10.60 -3.04 3.69
N SER A 191 11.14 -2.40 2.67
CA SER A 191 12.58 -2.23 2.43
C SER A 191 12.90 -0.80 2.01
N ASP A 192 14.10 -0.34 2.39
CA ASP A 192 14.74 0.89 1.91
C ASP A 192 15.56 0.70 0.63
N ASN A 193 15.88 -0.55 0.28
CA ASN A 193 16.64 -0.85 -0.93
C ASN A 193 15.74 -0.73 -2.16
N LEU A 194 16.12 0.17 -3.08
CA LEU A 194 15.62 0.30 -4.45
C LEU A 194 16.27 -0.73 -5.38
#